data_AF-A0A973HWY0-F1
#
_entry.id   AF-A0A973HWY0-F1
#
_cell.length_a   1.000
_cell.length_b   1.000
_cell.length_c   1.000
_cell.angle_alpha   90.00
_cell.angle_beta   90.00
_cell.angle_gamma   90.00
#
_symmetry.space_group_name_H-M   'P 1'
#
loop_
_entity.id
_entity.type
_entity.pdbx_description
1 polymer ?
#
loop_
_entity_poly.entity_id
_entity_poly.type
_entity_poly.pdbx_seq_one_letter_code
_entity_poly.pdbx_strand_id
1 'polypeptide(L)'
;MQRSRTTFPLTAAGITALYGAGVYEGRVLDRGLAYLRRHRPRRYEALNTFDYYYGMYYATQAAFQRGGEFWTSWHRDTWRDILSLQNPDGSWQDLVGPNYATAMACIILEIPYQYLPIFER
;
A
#
# COMPACT_ATOMS: atom_id res chain seq x y z
N MET A 1 3.07 21.97 21.31
CA MET A 1 2.40 21.26 20.20
C MET A 1 2.88 19.82 20.20
N GLN A 2 2.02 18.85 20.51
CA GLN A 2 2.36 17.43 20.47
C GLN A 2 2.54 17.02 19.00
N ARG A 3 3.70 16.47 18.63
CA ARG A 3 3.92 15.96 17.27
C ARG A 3 2.90 14.85 17.00
N SER A 4 2.06 15.04 15.99
CA SER A 4 1.16 13.97 15.52
C SER A 4 2.00 12.76 15.11
N ARG A 5 1.61 11.56 15.55
CA ARG A 5 2.29 10.31 15.14
C ARG A 5 2.12 10.16 13.63
N THR A 6 3.23 10.27 12.90
CA THR A 6 3.26 10.00 11.46
C THR A 6 3.76 8.58 11.27
N THR A 7 2.96 7.76 10.60
CA THR A 7 3.33 6.39 10.24
C THR A 7 3.12 6.20 8.74
N PHE A 8 3.79 5.18 8.20
CA PHE A 8 3.61 4.78 6.81
C PHE A 8 2.14 4.49 6.46
N PRO A 9 1.40 3.67 7.23
CA PRO A 9 0.00 3.38 6.92
C PRO A 9 -0.91 4.61 6.99
N LEU A 10 -0.73 5.51 7.97
CA LEU A 10 -1.55 6.72 8.09
C LEU A 10 -1.28 7.71 6.96
N THR A 11 -0.03 7.82 6.52
CA THR A 11 0.34 8.67 5.38
C THR A 11 -0.27 8.12 4.08
N ALA A 12 -0.21 6.79 3.90
CA ALA A 12 -0.80 6.12 2.75
C ALA A 12 -2.33 6.34 2.70
N ALA A 13 -3.02 6.06 3.80
CA ALA A 13 -4.46 6.28 3.91
C ALA A 13 -4.85 7.75 3.67
N GLY A 14 -4.07 8.71 4.20
CA GLY A 14 -4.29 10.13 3.98
C GLY A 14 -4.16 10.56 2.52
N ILE A 15 -3.18 10.03 1.79
CA ILE A 15 -3.04 10.27 0.35
C ILE A 15 -4.22 9.69 -0.42
N THR A 16 -4.60 8.44 -0.14
CA THR A 16 -5.76 7.81 -0.77
C THR A 16 -7.06 8.58 -0.49
N ALA A 17 -7.24 9.10 0.73
CA ALA A 17 -8.38 9.94 1.07
C ALA A 17 -8.40 11.26 0.29
N LEU A 18 -7.24 11.91 0.11
CA LEU A 18 -7.13 13.11 -0.72
C LEU A 18 -7.49 12.84 -2.18
N TYR A 19 -7.01 11.72 -2.73
CA TYR A 19 -7.40 11.28 -4.07
C TYR A 19 -8.91 11.03 -4.18
N GLY A 20 -9.50 10.33 -3.21
CA GLY A 20 -10.95 10.13 -3.15
C GLY A 20 -11.75 11.41 -2.99
N ALA A 21 -11.16 12.47 -2.44
CA ALA A 21 -11.75 13.80 -2.33
C ALA A 21 -11.56 14.68 -3.59
N GLY A 22 -10.99 14.12 -4.67
CA GLY A 22 -10.75 14.85 -5.93
C GLY A 22 -9.49 15.72 -5.92
N VAL A 23 -8.61 15.57 -4.93
CA VAL A 23 -7.33 16.28 -4.87
C VAL A 23 -6.26 15.39 -5.50
N TYR A 24 -5.86 15.71 -6.73
CA TYR A 24 -4.93 14.89 -7.51
C TYR A 24 -3.50 15.45 -7.57
N GLU A 25 -3.32 16.72 -7.24
CA GLU A 25 -2.04 17.42 -7.32
C GLU A 25 -1.78 18.30 -6.09
N GLY A 26 -0.51 18.63 -5.88
CA GLY A 26 -0.09 19.60 -4.88
C GLY A 26 1.02 19.10 -3.96
N ARG A 27 1.68 20.05 -3.30
CA ARG A 27 2.89 19.82 -2.49
C ARG A 27 2.68 18.80 -1.37
N VAL A 28 1.46 18.66 -0.86
CA VAL A 28 1.13 17.67 0.19
C VAL A 28 1.22 16.25 -0.36
N LEU A 29 0.66 16.01 -1.55
CA LEU A 29 0.72 14.71 -2.23
C LEU A 29 2.14 14.37 -2.62
N ASP A 30 2.89 15.30 -3.21
CA ASP A 30 4.28 15.06 -3.61
C ASP A 30 5.16 14.67 -2.41
N ARG A 31 5.01 15.39 -1.29
CA ARG A 31 5.72 15.06 -0.04
C ARG A 31 5.26 13.73 0.54
N GLY A 32 3.97 13.45 0.50
CA GLY A 32 3.40 12.19 0.99
C GLY A 32 3.92 10.99 0.20
N LEU A 33 3.89 11.06 -1.13
CA LEU A 33 4.39 10.00 -2.01
C LEU A 33 5.91 9.80 -1.85
N ALA A 34 6.68 10.88 -1.74
CA ALA A 34 8.10 10.81 -1.44
C ALA A 34 8.36 10.15 -0.07
N TYR A 35 7.54 10.46 0.94
CA TYR A 35 7.59 9.83 2.25
C TYR A 35 7.29 8.32 2.15
N LEU A 36 6.25 7.92 1.42
CA LEU A 36 5.92 6.50 1.19
C LEU A 36 7.08 5.75 0.55
N ARG A 37 7.72 6.32 -0.47
CA ARG A 37 8.88 5.71 -1.11
C ARG A 37 10.04 5.50 -0.14
N ARG A 38 10.33 6.51 0.69
CA ARG A 38 11.45 6.50 1.63
C ARG A 38 11.24 5.56 2.83
N HIS A 39 10.00 5.43 3.29
CA HIS A 39 9.65 4.66 4.50
C HIS A 39 8.86 3.39 4.16
N ARG A 40 8.99 2.90 2.92
CA ARG A 40 8.34 1.67 2.50
C ARG A 40 8.80 0.53 3.42
N PRO A 41 7.87 -0.22 4.04
CA PRO A 41 8.24 -1.32 4.92
C PRO A 41 8.97 -2.41 4.14
N ARG A 42 9.87 -3.10 4.82
CA ARG A 42 10.56 -4.27 4.31
C ARG A 42 9.64 -5.48 4.43
N ARG A 43 9.71 -6.40 3.47
CA ARG A 43 8.88 -7.62 3.45
C ARG A 43 8.93 -8.46 4.73
N TYR A 44 10.07 -8.53 5.42
CA TYR A 44 10.20 -9.31 6.66
C TYR A 44 9.41 -8.71 7.83
N GLU A 45 8.98 -7.44 7.72
CA GLU A 45 8.12 -6.81 8.72
C GLU A 45 6.71 -7.39 8.68
N ALA A 46 6.27 -7.99 7.57
CA ALA A 46 4.93 -8.57 7.41
C ALA A 46 4.54 -9.57 8.50
N LEU A 47 5.51 -10.35 9.00
CA LEU A 47 5.29 -11.34 10.07
C LEU A 47 5.33 -10.73 11.48
N ASN A 48 5.80 -9.49 11.62
CA ASN A 48 6.13 -8.86 12.89
C ASN A 48 5.26 -7.63 13.22
N THR A 49 4.31 -7.28 12.34
CA THR A 49 3.36 -6.19 12.59
C THR A 49 1.97 -6.55 12.04
N PHE A 50 0.94 -5.89 12.55
CA PHE A 50 -0.44 -5.99 12.06
C PHE A 50 -0.77 -4.99 10.94
N ASP A 51 0.10 -3.99 10.71
CA ASP A 51 -0.19 -2.87 9.81
C ASP A 51 0.54 -2.93 8.46
N TYR A 52 1.33 -3.98 8.19
CA TYR A 52 2.08 -4.16 6.95
C TYR A 52 1.15 -4.23 5.74
N TYR A 53 0.25 -5.22 5.72
CA TYR A 53 -0.67 -5.42 4.60
C TYR A 53 -1.66 -4.27 4.46
N TYR A 54 -2.18 -3.77 5.57
CA TYR A 54 -3.04 -2.59 5.62
C TYR A 54 -2.36 -1.36 5.00
N GLY A 55 -1.12 -1.05 5.41
CA GLY A 55 -0.36 0.08 4.87
C GLY A 55 0.01 -0.11 3.41
N MET A 56 0.43 -1.32 3.03
CA MET A 56 0.79 -1.65 1.64
C MET A 56 -0.41 -1.57 0.71
N TYR A 57 -1.62 -1.91 1.16
CA TYR A 57 -2.86 -1.74 0.41
C TYR A 57 -3.10 -0.28 0.04
N TYR A 58 -3.18 0.62 1.03
CA TYR A 58 -3.39 2.04 0.76
C TYR A 58 -2.25 2.66 -0.04
N ALA A 59 -1.01 2.27 0.24
CA ALA A 59 0.15 2.83 -0.46
C ALA A 59 0.16 2.39 -1.93
N THR A 60 -0.27 1.17 -2.22
CA THR A 60 -0.39 0.66 -3.60
C THR A 60 -1.56 1.32 -4.32
N GLN A 61 -2.69 1.56 -3.65
CA GLN A 61 -3.78 2.40 -4.20
C GLN A 61 -3.29 3.81 -4.55
N ALA A 62 -2.62 4.49 -3.61
CA ALA A 62 -2.06 5.82 -3.84
C ALA A 62 -1.05 5.84 -4.99
N ALA A 63 -0.18 4.82 -5.06
CA ALA A 63 0.77 4.66 -6.15
C ALA A 63 0.06 4.46 -7.49
N PHE A 64 -0.99 3.63 -7.51
CA PHE A 64 -1.79 3.37 -8.69
C PHE A 64 -2.44 4.65 -9.20
N GLN A 65 -3.12 5.40 -8.32
CA GLN A 65 -3.73 6.68 -8.65
C GLN A 65 -2.69 7.67 -9.21
N ARG A 66 -1.51 7.78 -8.58
CA ARG A 66 -0.43 8.64 -9.06
C ARG A 66 0.01 8.27 -10.48
N GLY A 67 0.11 6.99 -10.78
CA GLY A 67 0.52 6.51 -12.10
C GLY A 67 1.98 6.77 -12.45
N GLY A 68 2.24 6.70 -13.76
CA GLY A 68 3.56 6.97 -14.36
C GLY A 68 4.66 6.11 -13.76
N GLU A 69 5.88 6.66 -13.73
CA GLU A 69 7.06 5.96 -13.20
C GLU A 69 6.93 5.58 -11.72
N PHE A 70 6.18 6.38 -10.94
CA PHE A 70 5.95 6.09 -9.53
C PHE A 70 5.19 4.76 -9.40
N TRP A 71 4.09 4.60 -10.16
CA TRP A 71 3.34 3.35 -10.22
C TRP A 71 4.20 2.19 -10.74
N THR A 72 4.85 2.36 -11.90
CA THR A 72 5.62 1.26 -12.53
C THR A 72 6.68 0.69 -11.60
N SER A 73 7.42 1.57 -10.89
CA SER A 73 8.41 1.14 -9.91
C SER A 73 7.78 0.54 -8.66
N TRP A 74 6.72 1.17 -8.12
CA TRP A 74 6.05 0.70 -6.91
C TRP A 74 5.42 -0.68 -7.12
N HIS A 75 4.68 -0.86 -8.21
CA HIS A 75 4.01 -2.11 -8.56
C HIS A 75 5.01 -3.26 -8.67
N ARG A 76 6.12 -3.06 -9.42
CA ARG A 76 7.15 -4.08 -9.59
C ARG A 76 7.74 -4.53 -8.25
N ASP A 77 8.04 -3.59 -7.37
CA ASP A 77 8.69 -3.89 -6.09
C ASP A 77 7.68 -4.55 -5.12
N THR A 78 6.43 -4.07 -5.09
CA THR A 78 5.33 -4.66 -4.30
C THR A 78 4.97 -6.07 -4.75
N TRP A 79 4.84 -6.32 -6.05
CA TRP A 79 4.55 -7.64 -6.60
C TRP A 79 5.61 -8.66 -6.18
N ARG A 80 6.89 -8.30 -6.32
CA ARG A 80 8.02 -9.16 -5.91
C ARG A 80 7.99 -9.47 -4.42
N ASP A 81 7.75 -8.46 -3.59
CA ASP A 81 7.73 -8.65 -2.14
C ASP A 81 6.55 -9.51 -1.69
N ILE A 82 5.33 -9.18 -2.14
CA ILE A 82 4.11 -9.90 -1.75
C ILE A 82 4.21 -11.36 -2.21
N LEU A 83 4.58 -11.64 -3.46
CA LEU A 83 4.73 -13.03 -3.91
C LEU A 83 5.82 -13.80 -3.14
N SER A 84 6.90 -13.13 -2.73
CA SER A 84 7.94 -13.80 -1.93
C SER A 84 7.51 -14.16 -0.50
N LEU A 85 6.38 -13.63 -0.04
CA LEU A 85 5.78 -13.92 1.27
C LEU A 85 4.69 -14.99 1.20
N GLN A 86 4.33 -15.47 0.00
CA GLN A 86 3.30 -16.49 -0.16
C GLN A 86 3.82 -17.85 0.36
N ASN A 87 3.02 -18.49 1.19
CA ASN A 87 3.27 -19.84 1.68
C ASN A 87 3.02 -20.88 0.56
N PRO A 88 3.56 -22.11 0.69
CA PRO A 88 3.32 -23.17 -0.30
C PRO A 88 1.84 -23.54 -0.51
N ASP A 89 0.98 -23.32 0.48
CA ASP A 89 -0.47 -23.53 0.39
C ASP A 89 -1.23 -22.36 -0.24
N GLY A 90 -0.52 -21.31 -0.65
CA GLY A 90 -1.06 -20.11 -1.27
C GLY A 90 -1.45 -19.00 -0.28
N SER A 91 -1.36 -19.25 1.03
CA SER A 91 -1.72 -18.26 2.06
C SER A 91 -0.62 -17.21 2.29
N TRP A 92 -1.00 -16.11 2.93
CA TRP A 92 -0.09 -15.15 3.56
C TRP A 92 -0.36 -15.08 5.06
N GLN A 93 0.62 -14.60 5.83
CA GLN A 93 0.55 -14.54 7.29
C GLN A 93 0.96 -13.15 7.80
N ASP A 94 0.31 -12.70 8.87
CA ASP A 94 0.71 -11.57 9.72
C ASP A 94 0.30 -11.81 11.19
N LEU A 95 0.36 -10.77 12.03
CA LEU A 95 -0.06 -10.86 13.44
C LEU A 95 -1.59 -10.95 13.64
N VAL A 96 -2.40 -10.58 12.64
CA VAL A 96 -3.87 -10.69 12.70
C VAL A 96 -4.31 -12.12 12.38
N GLY A 97 -3.68 -12.73 11.38
CA GLY A 97 -3.90 -14.11 11.00
C GLY A 97 -3.97 -14.33 9.49
N PRO A 98 -3.91 -15.59 9.04
CA PRO A 98 -3.73 -15.91 7.63
C PRO A 98 -4.91 -15.50 6.75
N ASN A 99 -6.13 -15.51 7.28
CA ASN A 99 -7.32 -15.09 6.54
C ASN A 99 -7.25 -13.60 6.13
N TYR A 100 -6.85 -12.74 7.07
CA TYR A 100 -6.73 -11.30 6.82
C TYR A 100 -5.57 -11.00 5.89
N ALA A 101 -4.39 -11.53 6.19
CA ALA A 101 -3.19 -11.33 5.38
C ALA A 101 -3.38 -11.82 3.94
N THR A 102 -4.01 -12.99 3.75
CA THR A 102 -4.31 -13.54 2.42
C THR A 102 -5.28 -12.64 1.65
N ALA A 103 -6.39 -12.22 2.26
CA ALA A 103 -7.35 -11.33 1.61
C ALA A 103 -6.69 -10.00 1.17
N MET A 104 -5.85 -9.42 2.05
CA MET A 104 -5.12 -8.20 1.73
C MET A 104 -4.04 -8.40 0.66
N ALA A 105 -3.31 -9.52 0.67
CA ALA A 105 -2.33 -9.82 -0.35
C ALA A 105 -2.99 -9.95 -1.73
N CYS A 106 -4.10 -10.69 -1.82
CA CYS A 106 -4.87 -10.82 -3.05
C CYS A 106 -5.34 -9.47 -3.58
N ILE A 107 -6.01 -8.65 -2.75
CA ILE A 107 -6.52 -7.36 -3.23
C ILE A 107 -5.39 -6.41 -3.66
N ILE A 108 -4.22 -6.45 -3.00
CA ILE A 108 -3.04 -5.67 -3.42
C ILE A 108 -2.57 -6.09 -4.82
N LEU A 109 -2.50 -7.40 -5.08
CA LEU A 109 -2.08 -7.96 -6.37
C LEU A 109 -3.12 -7.71 -7.47
N GLU A 110 -4.39 -7.53 -7.09
CA GLU A 110 -5.50 -7.33 -8.03
C GLU A 110 -5.75 -5.87 -8.42
N ILE A 111 -5.16 -4.88 -7.73
CA ILE A 111 -5.27 -3.44 -8.06
C ILE A 111 -5.13 -3.16 -9.57
N PRO A 112 -4.15 -3.73 -10.31
CA PRO A 112 -3.99 -3.47 -11.74
C PRO A 112 -5.16 -3.95 -12.61
N TYR A 113 -5.98 -4.89 -12.13
CA TYR A 113 -7.16 -5.38 -12.87
C TYR A 113 -8.37 -4.45 -12.75
N GLN A 114 -8.34 -3.50 -11.81
CA GLN A 114 -9.37 -2.46 -11.65
C GLN A 114 -10.80 -3.01 -11.48
N TYR A 115 -10.95 -4.19 -10.86
CA TYR A 115 -12.28 -4.80 -10.66
C TYR A 115 -13.18 -4.04 -9.67
N LEU A 116 -12.60 -3.20 -8.80
CA LEU A 116 -13.36 -2.37 -7.88
C LEU A 116 -13.42 -0.92 -8.39
N PRO A 117 -14.58 -0.24 -8.29
CA PRO A 117 -14.73 1.14 -8.74
C PRO A 117 -13.73 2.13 -8.11
N ILE A 118 -13.24 1.83 -6.90
CA ILE A 118 -12.23 2.65 -6.21
C ILE A 118 -10.84 2.59 -6.89
N PHE A 119 -10.65 1.70 -7.86
CA PHE A 119 -9.45 1.59 -8.68
C PHE A 119 -9.64 2.19 -10.08
N GLU A 120 -10.77 2.83 -10.37
CA GLU A 120 -10.94 3.58 -11.62
C GLU A 120 -10.14 4.88 -11.55
N ARG A 121 -9.56 5.27 -12.69
CA ARG A 121 -8.55 6.33 -12.79
C ARG A 121 -8.83 7.30 -13.92
#